data_AF-A0A926AND3-F1
#
_entry.id   AF-A0A926AND3-F1
#
_cell.length_a   1.000
_cell.length_b   1.000
_cell.length_c   1.000
_cell.angle_alpha   90.00
_cell.angle_beta   90.00
_cell.angle_gamma   90.00
#
_symmetry.space_group_name_H-M   'P 1'
#
loop_
_entity.id
_entity.type
_entity.pdbx_description
1 polymer ?
#
loop_
_entity_poly.entity_id
_entity_poly.type
_entity_poly.pdbx_seq_one_letter_code
_entity_poly.pdbx_strand_id
1 'polypeptide(L)'
;MRRSQRYNKLSLALFVNAVALCLIALALFTKNDSKFPSMIPAAYGQNGQAAIGGGAGVFVVPAQFGQNFYGCYIMDVDAQTICAYQMFPGEHNFRLIAARSFRYDRRLNNYNTATPSPAEVKALVEKEQADVRAADQKRPPASPEAPNSDR
;
A
#
# COMPACT_ATOMS: atom_id res chain seq x y z
N MET A 1 43.79 -20.06 -43.87
CA MET A 1 43.33 -20.06 -42.46
C MET A 1 43.42 -18.64 -41.89
N ARG A 2 42.30 -17.90 -41.82
CA ARG A 2 42.23 -16.59 -41.13
C ARG A 2 40.96 -16.56 -40.27
N ARG A 3 41.09 -17.12 -39.06
CA ARG A 3 40.01 -17.21 -38.07
C ARG A 3 40.61 -16.90 -36.70
N SER A 4 40.87 -15.62 -36.42
CA SER A 4 41.43 -15.22 -35.10
C SER A 4 40.96 -13.83 -34.62
N GLN A 5 40.63 -12.88 -35.50
CA GLN A 5 40.27 -11.53 -35.04
C GLN A 5 38.77 -11.30 -34.73
N ARG A 6 37.85 -12.15 -35.22
CA ARG A 6 36.41 -11.98 -34.96
C ARG A 6 36.00 -12.35 -33.53
N TYR A 7 36.71 -13.29 -32.90
CA TYR A 7 36.40 -13.72 -31.53
C TYR A 7 36.63 -12.60 -30.51
N ASN A 8 37.72 -11.85 -30.64
CA ASN A 8 38.05 -10.77 -29.68
C ASN A 8 37.01 -9.64 -29.69
N LYS A 9 36.47 -9.29 -30.87
CA LYS A 9 35.43 -8.26 -30.99
C LYS A 9 34.08 -8.72 -30.42
N LEU A 10 33.73 -9.99 -30.64
CA LEU A 10 32.51 -10.58 -30.08
C LEU A 10 32.61 -10.72 -28.55
N SER A 11 33.73 -11.20 -28.03
CA SER A 11 33.96 -11.30 -26.59
C SER A 11 33.94 -9.93 -25.92
N LEU A 12 34.52 -8.90 -26.54
CA LEU A 12 34.47 -7.53 -26.03
C LEU A 12 33.04 -6.97 -26.04
N ALA A 13 32.27 -7.18 -27.11
CA ALA A 13 30.87 -6.76 -27.18
C ALA A 13 30.01 -7.47 -26.11
N LEU A 14 30.23 -8.76 -25.89
CA LEU A 14 29.55 -9.52 -24.83
C LEU A 14 29.92 -9.02 -23.44
N PHE A 15 31.19 -8.68 -23.21
CA PHE A 15 31.64 -8.16 -21.92
C PHE A 15 31.04 -6.78 -21.63
N VAL A 16 31.00 -5.89 -22.63
CA VAL A 16 30.33 -4.59 -22.51
C VAL A 16 28.84 -4.76 -22.21
N ASN A 17 28.15 -5.68 -22.89
CA ASN A 17 26.74 -5.95 -22.62
C ASN A 17 26.53 -6.52 -21.20
N ALA A 18 27.39 -7.43 -20.75
CA ALA A 18 27.33 -7.98 -19.40
C ALA A 18 27.53 -6.90 -18.33
N VAL A 19 28.49 -5.98 -18.53
CA VAL A 19 28.70 -4.83 -17.65
C VAL A 19 27.49 -3.90 -17.64
N ALA A 20 26.92 -3.57 -18.80
CA ALA A 20 25.73 -2.73 -18.90
C ALA A 20 24.53 -3.36 -18.16
N LEU A 21 24.29 -4.65 -18.34
CA LEU A 21 23.24 -5.39 -17.64
C LEU A 21 23.48 -5.43 -16.12
N CYS A 22 24.74 -5.58 -15.69
CA CYS A 22 25.10 -5.58 -14.27
C CYS A 22 24.87 -4.22 -13.61
N LEU A 23 25.18 -3.12 -14.31
CA LEU A 23 24.89 -1.76 -13.85
C LEU A 23 23.39 -1.50 -13.73
N ILE A 24 22.59 -1.95 -14.71
CA ILE A 24 21.12 -1.85 -14.65
C ILE A 24 20.58 -2.65 -13.47
N ALA A 25 21.09 -3.87 -13.24
CA ALA A 25 20.68 -4.68 -12.11
C ALA A 25 21.00 -4.00 -10.77
N LEU A 26 22.21 -3.48 -10.61
CA LEU A 26 22.63 -2.70 -9.42
C LEU A 26 21.71 -1.50 -9.19
N ALA A 27 21.41 -0.72 -10.22
CA ALA A 27 20.51 0.43 -10.13
C ALA A 27 19.10 0.04 -9.68
N LEU A 28 18.58 -1.11 -10.14
CA LEU A 28 17.27 -1.62 -9.73
C LEU A 28 17.26 -2.06 -8.26
N PHE A 29 18.34 -2.68 -7.77
CA PHE A 29 18.46 -3.07 -6.36
C PHE A 29 18.61 -1.88 -5.41
N THR A 30 19.26 -0.79 -5.84
CA THR A 30 19.42 0.41 -5.00
C THR A 30 18.19 1.31 -4.95
N LYS A 31 17.28 1.20 -5.94
CA LYS A 31 16.11 2.08 -6.07
C LYS A 31 14.90 1.60 -5.26
N ASN A 32 14.86 0.33 -4.85
CA ASN A 32 13.75 -0.25 -4.09
C ASN A 32 14.19 -0.51 -2.63
N ASP A 33 13.49 0.06 -1.64
CA ASP A 33 13.70 -0.25 -0.21
C ASP A 33 13.41 -1.73 0.12
N SER A 34 12.74 -2.45 -0.79
CA SER A 34 12.55 -3.89 -0.74
C SER A 34 13.71 -4.61 -1.44
N LYS A 35 14.41 -5.48 -0.70
CA LYS A 35 15.62 -6.21 -1.13
C LYS A 35 15.46 -7.12 -2.37
N PHE A 36 14.28 -7.16 -2.99
CA PHE A 36 13.98 -7.95 -4.20
C PHE A 36 13.12 -7.15 -5.19
N PRO A 37 13.38 -7.24 -6.51
CA PRO A 37 12.49 -6.71 -7.53
C PRO A 37 11.15 -7.45 -7.47
N SER A 38 10.08 -6.73 -7.18
CA SER A 38 8.71 -7.26 -7.21
C SER A 38 8.37 -7.71 -8.64
N MET A 39 8.10 -9.00 -8.82
CA MET A 39 7.50 -9.54 -10.06
C MET A 39 5.99 -9.28 -10.14
N ILE A 40 5.39 -8.71 -9.11
CA ILE A 40 4.00 -8.26 -9.12
C ILE A 40 3.96 -6.97 -9.95
N PRO A 41 3.05 -6.85 -10.95
CA PRO A 41 2.89 -5.62 -11.72
C PRO A 41 2.78 -4.43 -10.78
N ALA A 42 3.68 -3.46 -10.94
CA ALA A 42 3.62 -2.24 -10.15
C ALA A 42 2.30 -1.53 -10.45
N ALA A 43 1.40 -1.51 -9.46
CA ALA A 43 0.22 -0.67 -9.47
C ALA A 43 0.67 0.78 -9.25
N TYR A 44 1.12 1.45 -10.31
CA TYR A 44 1.58 2.84 -10.26
C TYR A 44 0.49 3.83 -9.81
N GLY A 45 -0.77 3.39 -9.69
CA GLY A 45 -1.85 4.16 -9.08
C GLY A 45 -1.81 4.24 -7.54
N GLN A 46 -0.93 3.51 -6.86
CA GLN A 46 -0.88 3.42 -5.38
C GLN A 46 0.27 4.20 -4.72
N ASN A 47 1.26 4.68 -5.47
CA ASN A 47 2.49 5.28 -4.89
C ASN A 47 2.35 6.73 -4.39
N GLY A 48 1.13 7.22 -4.30
CA GLY A 48 0.76 8.40 -3.55
C GLY A 48 -0.72 8.25 -3.25
N GLN A 49 -1.15 8.57 -2.03
CA GLN A 49 -2.56 8.72 -1.75
C GLN A 49 -3.12 9.70 -2.79
N ALA A 50 -3.84 9.18 -3.79
CA ALA A 50 -4.34 10.00 -4.86
C ALA A 50 -5.23 11.06 -4.22
N ALA A 51 -4.96 12.33 -4.54
CA ALA A 51 -5.68 13.44 -3.92
C ALA A 51 -7.18 13.17 -4.11
N ILE A 52 -7.87 12.90 -3.00
CA ILE A 52 -9.31 12.76 -2.99
C ILE A 52 -9.83 14.16 -3.28
N GLY A 53 -10.22 14.39 -4.54
CA GLY A 53 -10.86 15.62 -4.94
C GLY A 53 -12.30 15.54 -4.48
N GLY A 54 -12.68 16.34 -3.48
CA GLY A 54 -14.05 16.35 -2.98
C GLY A 54 -14.38 17.63 -2.24
N GLY A 55 -15.58 18.15 -2.50
CA GLY A 55 -16.13 19.36 -1.91
C GLY A 55 -17.66 19.33 -2.04
N ALA A 56 -18.36 19.91 -1.06
CA ALA A 56 -19.83 19.93 -1.02
C ALA A 56 -20.51 18.55 -1.09
N GLY A 57 -20.03 17.57 -0.33
CA GLY A 57 -20.69 16.26 -0.16
C GLY A 57 -20.38 15.22 -1.24
N VAL A 58 -19.71 15.59 -2.33
CA VAL A 58 -19.28 14.67 -3.40
C VAL A 58 -17.77 14.49 -3.38
N PHE A 59 -17.33 13.24 -3.40
CA PHE A 59 -15.92 12.84 -3.41
C PHE A 59 -15.61 11.98 -4.62
N VAL A 60 -14.53 12.30 -5.31
CA VAL A 60 -14.03 11.55 -6.47
C VAL A 60 -12.70 10.92 -6.10
N VAL A 61 -12.62 9.60 -6.25
CA VAL A 61 -11.45 8.79 -5.92
C VAL A 61 -11.02 8.03 -7.18
N PRO A 62 -9.83 8.24 -7.72
CA PRO A 62 -9.35 7.44 -8.84
C PRO A 62 -9.11 5.99 -8.38
N ALA A 63 -9.43 5.03 -9.24
CA ALA A 63 -9.40 3.62 -8.92
C ALA A 63 -8.85 2.79 -10.07
N GLN A 64 -8.16 1.70 -9.72
CA GLN A 64 -7.79 0.64 -10.63
C GLN A 64 -8.63 -0.59 -10.29
N PHE A 65 -9.54 -0.99 -11.18
CA PHE A 65 -10.41 -2.14 -10.98
C PHE A 65 -9.73 -3.48 -11.32
N GLY A 66 -8.66 -3.43 -12.11
CA GLY A 66 -7.86 -4.59 -12.48
C GLY A 66 -6.61 -4.18 -13.25
N GLN A 67 -5.84 -5.16 -13.75
CA GLN A 67 -4.53 -4.90 -14.35
C GLN A 67 -4.56 -3.84 -15.48
N ASN A 68 -5.61 -3.86 -16.30
CA ASN A 68 -5.80 -2.94 -17.43
C ASN A 68 -7.08 -2.11 -17.33
N PHE A 69 -7.77 -2.14 -16.18
CA PHE A 69 -9.05 -1.47 -15.98
C PHE A 69 -8.88 -0.32 -14.99
N TYR A 70 -9.13 0.89 -15.46
CA TYR A 70 -8.97 2.12 -14.68
C TYR A 70 -10.28 2.90 -14.66
N GLY A 71 -10.47 3.70 -13.63
CA GLY A 71 -11.71 4.41 -13.43
C GLY A 71 -11.67 5.35 -12.24
N CYS A 72 -12.86 5.70 -11.77
CA CYS A 72 -13.04 6.45 -10.53
C CYS A 72 -14.29 5.97 -9.78
N TYR A 73 -14.25 6.15 -8.46
CA TYR A 73 -15.43 6.13 -7.62
C TYR A 73 -15.92 7.55 -7.42
N ILE A 74 -17.23 7.73 -7.49
CA ILE A 74 -17.92 8.93 -7.05
C ILE A 74 -18.74 8.54 -5.83
N MET A 75 -18.50 9.21 -4.70
CA MET A 75 -19.25 9.02 -3.48
C MET A 75 -20.01 10.29 -3.16
N ASP A 76 -21.32 10.18 -3.04
CA ASP A 76 -22.19 11.25 -2.55
C ASP A 76 -22.59 10.92 -1.10
N VAL A 77 -22.16 11.78 -0.18
CA VAL A 77 -22.42 11.64 1.26
C VAL A 77 -23.85 11.99 1.61
N ASP A 78 -24.46 12.93 0.90
CA ASP A 78 -25.83 13.40 1.16
C ASP A 78 -26.84 12.37 0.67
N ALA A 79 -26.64 11.84 -0.54
CA ALA A 79 -27.45 10.75 -1.08
C ALA A 79 -27.11 9.38 -0.48
N GLN A 80 -25.94 9.24 0.18
CA GLN A 80 -25.40 7.98 0.70
C GLN A 80 -25.29 6.91 -0.41
N THR A 81 -24.73 7.31 -1.55
CA THR A 81 -24.53 6.46 -2.72
C THR A 81 -23.08 6.47 -3.18
N ILE A 82 -22.63 5.33 -3.67
CA ILE A 82 -21.34 5.17 -4.33
C ILE A 82 -21.56 4.64 -5.74
N CYS A 83 -20.87 5.26 -6.70
CA CYS A 83 -20.89 4.90 -8.10
C CYS A 83 -19.46 4.60 -8.57
N ALA A 84 -19.29 3.54 -9.33
CA ALA A 84 -18.03 3.15 -9.94
C ALA A 84 -18.12 3.38 -11.45
N TYR A 85 -17.24 4.23 -11.97
CA TYR A 85 -17.11 4.52 -13.39
C TYR A 85 -15.82 3.96 -13.92
N GLN A 86 -15.89 3.17 -14.99
CA GLN A 86 -14.72 2.65 -15.70
C GLN A 86 -14.46 3.45 -16.96
N MET A 87 -13.20 3.80 -17.19
CA MET A 87 -12.74 4.38 -18.44
C MET A 87 -12.54 3.27 -19.47
N PHE A 88 -13.16 3.42 -20.64
CA PHE A 88 -12.90 2.56 -21.79
C PHE A 88 -11.96 3.29 -22.75
N PRO A 89 -10.66 2.90 -22.81
CA PRO A 89 -9.65 3.68 -23.51
C PRO A 89 -9.89 3.75 -25.02
N GLY A 90 -10.53 2.73 -25.62
CA GLY A 90 -10.85 2.73 -27.05
C GLY A 90 -11.95 3.73 -27.44
N GLU A 91 -12.82 4.09 -26.50
CA GLU A 91 -13.94 5.02 -26.73
C GLU A 91 -13.75 6.37 -26.04
N HIS A 92 -12.68 6.51 -25.24
CA HIS A 92 -12.41 7.69 -24.41
C HIS A 92 -13.59 8.14 -23.54
N ASN A 93 -14.43 7.19 -23.11
CA ASN A 93 -15.61 7.47 -22.29
C ASN A 93 -15.54 6.77 -20.93
N PHE A 94 -16.25 7.34 -19.96
CA PHE A 94 -16.55 6.69 -18.70
C PHE A 94 -17.92 6.03 -18.77
N ARG A 95 -18.02 4.78 -18.33
CA ARG A 95 -19.30 4.07 -18.21
C ARG A 95 -19.52 3.65 -16.76
N LEU A 96 -20.76 3.79 -16.30
CA LEU A 96 -21.16 3.33 -14.97
C LEU A 96 -21.15 1.79 -14.98
N ILE A 97 -20.31 1.19 -14.13
CA ILE A 97 -20.19 -0.27 -14.01
C ILE A 97 -20.89 -0.81 -12.77
N ALA A 98 -20.98 -0.01 -11.71
CA ALA A 98 -21.69 -0.38 -10.49
C ALA A 98 -22.17 0.87 -9.76
N ALA A 99 -23.31 0.76 -9.10
CA ALA A 99 -23.82 1.76 -8.17
C ALA A 99 -24.48 1.05 -6.99
N ARG A 100 -24.32 1.58 -5.78
CA ARG A 100 -24.96 1.05 -4.58
C ARG A 100 -25.23 2.16 -3.57
N SER A 101 -26.35 2.06 -2.85
CA SER A 101 -26.57 2.86 -1.65
C SER A 101 -25.96 2.16 -0.43
N PHE A 102 -25.21 2.92 0.36
CA PHE A 102 -24.58 2.46 1.60
C PHE A 102 -25.29 2.99 2.85
N ARG A 103 -26.53 3.47 2.71
CA ARG A 103 -27.34 4.10 3.78
C ARG A 103 -27.41 3.28 5.07
N TYR A 104 -27.51 1.96 4.95
CA TYR A 104 -27.60 1.04 6.08
C TYR A 104 -26.33 0.23 6.32
N ASP A 105 -25.34 0.28 5.41
CA ASP A 105 -24.14 -0.54 5.48
C ASP A 105 -23.36 -0.29 6.77
N ARG A 106 -23.29 0.97 7.23
CA ARG A 106 -22.62 1.35 8.48
C ARG A 106 -23.30 0.86 9.76
N ARG A 107 -24.52 0.31 9.67
CA ARG A 107 -25.25 -0.25 10.82
C ARG A 107 -24.96 -1.74 11.03
N LEU A 108 -24.28 -2.38 10.09
CA LEU A 108 -23.89 -3.78 10.19
C LEU A 108 -22.60 -3.87 11.00
N ASN A 109 -22.71 -4.34 12.26
CA ASN A 109 -21.56 -4.47 13.15
C ASN A 109 -20.73 -5.74 12.91
N ASN A 110 -21.36 -6.82 12.43
CA ASN A 110 -20.73 -8.14 12.28
C ASN A 110 -21.17 -8.80 10.97
N TYR A 111 -20.75 -8.23 9.84
CA TYR A 111 -21.07 -8.73 8.50
C TYR A 111 -19.79 -8.71 7.65
N ASN A 112 -19.54 -9.79 6.89
CA ASN A 112 -18.29 -10.01 6.13
C ASN A 112 -17.00 -9.95 6.97
N THR A 113 -17.08 -10.26 8.26
CA THR A 113 -15.92 -10.36 9.15
C THR A 113 -15.32 -11.76 9.04
N ALA A 114 -14.05 -11.84 8.65
CA ALA A 114 -13.24 -13.04 8.83
C ALA A 114 -12.80 -13.16 10.31
N THR A 115 -12.24 -14.31 10.70
CA THR A 115 -11.61 -14.45 12.01
C THR A 115 -10.30 -13.63 12.06
N PRO A 116 -10.04 -12.87 13.14
CA PRO A 116 -10.85 -12.72 14.35
C PRO A 116 -12.03 -11.74 14.18
N SER A 117 -13.17 -12.10 14.76
CA SER A 117 -14.36 -11.25 14.83
C SER A 117 -14.13 -9.99 15.67
N PRO A 118 -14.93 -8.92 15.51
CA PRO A 118 -14.78 -7.70 16.30
C PRO A 118 -14.81 -7.91 17.81
N ALA A 119 -15.57 -8.90 18.30
CA ALA A 119 -15.62 -9.26 19.71
C ALA A 119 -14.32 -9.91 20.19
N GLU A 120 -13.69 -10.76 19.36
CA GLU A 120 -12.40 -11.39 19.67
C GLU A 120 -11.27 -10.37 19.64
N VAL A 121 -11.27 -9.45 18.67
CA VAL A 121 -10.33 -8.33 18.63
C VAL A 121 -10.45 -7.47 19.90
N LYS A 122 -11.68 -7.17 20.34
CA LYS A 122 -11.91 -6.45 21.59
C LYS A 122 -11.28 -7.18 22.79
N ALA A 123 -11.49 -8.48 22.90
CA ALA A 123 -10.91 -9.28 23.99
C ALA A 123 -9.37 -9.31 23.94
N LEU A 124 -8.75 -9.30 22.75
CA LEU A 124 -7.30 -9.23 22.59
C LEU A 124 -6.75 -7.87 23.03
N VAL A 125 -7.40 -6.77 22.62
CA VAL A 125 -7.01 -5.41 23.01
C VAL A 125 -7.16 -5.21 24.52
N GLU A 126 -8.22 -5.73 25.13
CA GLU A 126 -8.41 -5.65 26.59
C GLU A 126 -7.33 -6.41 27.36
N LYS A 127 -6.89 -7.58 26.85
CA LYS A 127 -5.77 -8.33 27.43
C LYS A 127 -4.46 -7.56 27.34
N GLU A 128 -4.14 -7.01 26.17
CA GLU A 128 -2.92 -6.22 25.96
C GLU A 128 -2.88 -5.00 26.89
N GLN A 129 -4.00 -4.28 27.03
CA GLN A 129 -4.09 -3.12 27.93
C GLN A 129 -3.96 -3.51 29.42
N ALA A 130 -4.49 -4.67 29.82
CA ALA A 130 -4.35 -5.16 31.18
C ALA A 130 -2.90 -5.55 31.52
N ASP A 131 -2.19 -6.17 30.58
CA ASP A 131 -0.79 -6.55 30.74
C ASP A 131 0.13 -5.31 30.88
N VAL A 132 -0.12 -4.25 30.09
CA VAL A 132 0.60 -2.97 30.22
C VAL A 132 0.38 -2.35 31.61
N ARG A 133 -0.86 -2.35 32.11
CA ARG A 133 -1.17 -1.80 33.44
C ARG A 133 -0.53 -2.62 34.57
N ALA A 134 -0.50 -3.94 34.44
CA ALA A 134 0.18 -4.80 35.40
C ALA A 134 1.70 -4.58 35.40
N ALA A 135 2.29 -4.27 34.24
CA ALA A 135 3.71 -3.92 34.14
C ALA A 135 4.04 -2.57 34.81
N ASP A 136 3.17 -1.55 34.66
CA ASP A 136 3.35 -0.25 35.31
C ASP A 136 3.20 -0.31 36.83
N GLN A 137 2.30 -1.14 37.37
CA GLN A 137 2.18 -1.36 38.82
C GLN A 137 3.39 -2.09 39.42
N LYS A 138 4.15 -2.82 38.61
CA LYS A 138 5.33 -3.56 39.06
C LYS A 138 6.61 -2.72 39.10
N ARG A 139 6.56 -1.46 38.63
CA ARG A 139 7.66 -0.51 38.86
C ARG A 139 7.60 -0.06 40.33
N PRO A 140 8.61 -0.38 41.16
CA PRO A 140 8.66 0.12 42.52
C PRO A 140 8.65 1.66 42.47
N PRO A 141 7.97 2.34 43.42
CA PRO A 141 7.99 3.79 43.49
C PRO A 141 9.44 4.27 43.58
N ALA A 142 9.79 5.31 42.81
CA ALA A 142 11.10 5.93 42.92
C ALA A 142 11.32 6.34 44.38
N SER A 143 12.28 5.70 45.04
CA SER A 143 12.55 5.92 46.45
C SER A 143 12.88 7.41 46.67
N PRO A 144 12.23 8.09 47.64
CA PRO A 144 12.48 9.50 47.93
C PRO A 144 13.88 9.78 48.52
N GLU A 145 14.70 8.75 48.77
CA GLU A 145 16.10 8.90 49.18
C GLU A 145 17.04 8.75 47.97
N ALA A 146 17.11 9.81 47.16
CA ALA A 146 18.33 10.09 46.40
C ALA A 146 19.03 11.26 47.11
N PRO A 147 20.27 11.11 47.62
CA PRO A 147 20.98 12.24 48.18
C PRO A 147 21.28 13.22 47.04
N ASN A 148 20.87 14.47 47.22
CA ASN A 148 21.20 15.56 46.33
C ASN A 148 22.72 15.69 46.28
N SER A 149 23.34 15.26 45.17
CA SER A 149 24.77 15.43 44.94
C SER A 149 25.02 16.85 44.42
N ASP A 150 24.81 17.83 45.30
CA ASP A 150 25.44 19.15 45.18
C ASP A 150 26.89 19.02 45.64
N ARG A 151 27.83 19.07 44.69
CA ARG A 151 29.17 19.64 44.83
C ARG A 151 29.77 19.98 43.48
#